data_AF-A0A970ITY7-F1
#
_entry.id   AF-A0A970ITY7-F1
#
_cell.length_a   1.000
_cell.length_b   1.000
_cell.length_c   1.000
_cell.angle_alpha   90.00
_cell.angle_beta   90.00
_cell.angle_gamma   90.00
#
_symmetry.space_group_name_H-M   'P 1'
#
loop_
_entity.id
_entity.type
_entity.pdbx_description
1 polymer ?
#
loop_
_entity_poly.entity_id
_entity_poly.type
_entity_poly.pdbx_seq_one_letter_code
_entity_poly.pdbx_strand_id
1 'polypeptide(L)'
;MIDNLLERNANDKAIEIVLKDHPDIRLLWERRHLIKGPIAINDVNPILHILTESIVESQIMECNPAEVRSALDRLKEKGVSHHAFRTTIASILLNCLFDTLKENKPFDVKKYSKQLEMLGANVVIAGKVGRNEPCPCGSGKKYKRCCIDKHESNLSLKRSLGSQAIADEKLILGSGHYATFDYLQNTRPDDPVILLENRCHISRYLEENGDLEGAYLALKENIDSTMSLGNKGLLKNAYQDLLHFCFNNADEYAEEGIEAIESLLPLSSGEDEIGYLRCDKADLLAKMNKIDEAEKEFGAIFKEMPEWHFARYRYALYLEDTGKKNDAIAVLNQLISIKNKLDKDTYNAVVEVLERMQES
;
A
#
# COMPACT_ATOMS: atom_id res chain seq x y z
N MET A 1 -15.67 0.88 14.67
CA MET A 1 -16.50 1.33 15.84
C MET A 1 -15.87 2.52 16.52
N ILE A 2 -14.56 2.47 16.81
CA ILE A 2 -13.79 3.66 17.24
C ILE A 2 -13.80 4.75 16.16
N ASP A 3 -13.69 4.38 14.89
CA ASP A 3 -13.56 5.28 13.75
C ASP A 3 -14.75 6.25 13.67
N ASN A 4 -15.98 5.73 13.62
CA ASN A 4 -17.23 6.50 13.66
C ASN A 4 -17.38 7.40 14.91
N LEU A 5 -16.69 7.11 16.02
CA LEU A 5 -16.69 7.95 17.22
C LEU A 5 -15.71 9.12 17.04
N LEU A 6 -14.52 8.87 16.52
CA LEU A 6 -13.50 9.89 16.28
C LEU A 6 -13.90 10.82 15.13
N GLU A 7 -14.46 10.26 14.05
CA GLU A 7 -14.90 10.98 12.86
C GLU A 7 -15.97 12.04 13.16
N ARG A 8 -16.91 11.76 14.06
CA ARG A 8 -17.90 12.74 14.54
C ARG A 8 -17.31 13.93 15.30
N ASN A 9 -16.05 13.82 15.74
CA ASN A 9 -15.32 14.85 16.47
C ASN A 9 -14.10 15.36 15.67
N ALA A 10 -13.93 14.92 14.42
CA ALA A 10 -12.84 15.36 13.57
C ALA A 10 -13.17 16.71 12.91
N ASN A 11 -12.16 17.54 12.71
CA ASN A 11 -12.28 18.85 12.08
C ASN A 11 -11.84 18.74 10.62
N ASP A 12 -12.70 19.11 9.67
CA ASP A 12 -12.40 19.00 8.23
C ASP A 12 -11.09 19.69 7.84
N LYS A 13 -10.77 20.84 8.46
CA LYS A 13 -9.51 21.56 8.21
C LYS A 13 -8.29 20.80 8.70
N ALA A 14 -8.44 20.06 9.80
CA ALA A 14 -7.38 19.24 10.36
C ALA A 14 -7.17 17.96 9.53
N ILE A 15 -8.25 17.33 9.08
CA ILE A 15 -8.21 16.21 8.11
C ILE A 15 -7.46 16.64 6.85
N GLU A 16 -7.80 17.80 6.27
CA GLU A 16 -7.14 18.33 5.07
C GLU A 16 -5.68 18.77 5.26
N ILE A 17 -5.19 18.88 6.49
CA ILE A 17 -3.74 19.02 6.77
C ILE A 17 -3.09 17.64 6.76
N VAL A 18 -3.66 16.64 7.44
CA VAL A 18 -3.12 15.27 7.48
C VAL A 18 -3.09 14.63 6.08
N LEU A 19 -4.13 14.83 5.26
CA LEU A 19 -4.21 14.35 3.87
C LEU A 19 -3.28 15.08 2.88
N LYS A 20 -2.51 16.08 3.34
CA LYS A 20 -1.41 16.67 2.55
C LYS A 20 -0.06 16.03 2.89
N ASP A 21 0.11 15.60 4.14
CA ASP A 21 1.29 14.85 4.57
C ASP A 21 1.19 13.38 4.12
N HIS A 22 -0.03 12.85 3.97
CA HIS A 22 -0.33 11.52 3.40
C HIS A 22 -1.29 11.62 2.20
N PRO A 23 -0.81 12.01 1.01
CA PRO A 23 -1.64 12.09 -0.19
C PRO A 23 -2.04 10.71 -0.74
N ASP A 24 -1.27 9.67 -0.43
CA ASP A 24 -1.48 8.26 -0.80
C ASP A 24 -2.78 7.66 -0.25
N ILE A 25 -3.20 8.07 0.95
CA ILE A 25 -4.43 7.58 1.60
C ILE A 25 -5.67 8.45 1.30
N ARG A 26 -5.55 9.52 0.50
CA ARG A 26 -6.67 10.43 0.19
C ARG A 26 -7.83 9.70 -0.49
N LEU A 27 -7.53 8.91 -1.52
CA LEU A 27 -8.55 8.16 -2.26
C LEU A 27 -9.30 7.18 -1.33
N LEU A 28 -8.56 6.43 -0.50
CA LEU A 28 -9.15 5.52 0.49
C LEU A 28 -10.00 6.29 1.53
N TRP A 29 -9.55 7.46 1.97
CA TRP A 29 -10.32 8.32 2.86
C TRP A 29 -11.64 8.73 2.20
N GLU A 30 -11.60 9.28 1.00
CA GLU A 30 -12.79 9.76 0.29
C GLU A 30 -13.80 8.62 0.03
N ARG A 31 -13.30 7.42 -0.33
CA ARG A 31 -14.11 6.22 -0.61
C ARG A 31 -14.49 5.38 0.61
N ARG A 32 -13.97 5.68 1.81
CA ARG A 32 -14.17 4.91 3.07
C ARG A 32 -15.62 4.54 3.38
N HIS A 33 -16.56 5.38 2.96
CA HIS A 33 -17.99 5.24 3.21
C HIS A 33 -18.67 4.13 2.38
N LEU A 34 -18.00 3.63 1.33
CA LEU A 34 -18.45 2.51 0.50
C LEU A 34 -18.09 1.15 1.12
N ILE A 35 -17.05 1.11 1.95
CA ILE A 35 -16.49 -0.12 2.52
C ILE A 35 -17.30 -0.59 3.73
N LYS A 36 -17.57 -1.90 3.80
CA LYS A 36 -18.35 -2.53 4.87
C LYS A 36 -17.45 -3.16 5.94
N GLY A 37 -17.33 -2.50 7.08
CA GLY A 37 -16.65 -3.04 8.27
C GLY A 37 -15.45 -2.19 8.71
N PRO A 38 -14.55 -2.74 9.55
CA PRO A 38 -13.32 -2.05 9.92
C PRO A 38 -12.33 -2.06 8.74
N ILE A 39 -11.71 -0.91 8.46
CA ILE A 39 -10.67 -0.79 7.44
C ILE A 39 -9.31 -1.12 8.07
N ALA A 40 -8.64 -2.14 7.54
CA ALA A 40 -7.29 -2.53 7.92
C ALA A 40 -6.56 -3.15 6.72
N ILE A 41 -5.34 -2.67 6.45
CA ILE A 41 -4.45 -3.10 5.38
C ILE A 41 -3.16 -3.58 6.06
N ASN A 42 -2.85 -4.87 5.95
CA ASN A 42 -1.71 -5.51 6.63
C ASN A 42 -1.58 -5.12 8.12
N ASP A 43 -2.68 -5.30 8.87
CA ASP A 43 -2.85 -4.91 10.29
C ASP A 43 -2.75 -3.40 10.62
N VAL A 44 -2.56 -2.53 9.63
CA VAL A 44 -2.56 -1.06 9.79
C VAL A 44 -3.93 -0.48 9.42
N ASN A 45 -4.50 0.38 10.27
CA ASN A 45 -5.74 1.11 9.98
C ASN A 45 -5.43 2.56 9.55
N PRO A 46 -5.38 2.87 8.24
CA PRO A 46 -5.08 4.22 7.74
C PRO A 46 -6.17 5.26 8.08
N ILE A 47 -7.43 4.83 8.26
CA ILE A 47 -8.52 5.73 8.64
C ILE A 47 -8.35 6.17 10.10
N LEU A 48 -7.97 5.25 11.00
CA LEU A 48 -7.63 5.57 12.39
C LEU A 48 -6.39 6.47 12.47
N HIS A 49 -5.40 6.29 11.60
CA HIS A 49 -4.26 7.20 11.48
C HIS A 49 -4.73 8.63 11.21
N ILE A 50 -5.49 8.85 10.12
CA ILE A 50 -6.06 10.18 9.77
C ILE A 50 -6.88 10.75 10.92
N LEU A 51 -7.74 9.96 11.55
CA LEU A 51 -8.62 10.40 12.63
C LEU A 51 -7.85 10.78 13.89
N THR A 52 -6.83 10.02 14.28
CA THR A 52 -6.01 10.35 15.46
C THR A 52 -5.15 11.58 15.20
N GLU A 53 -4.50 11.68 14.04
CA GLU A 53 -3.69 12.85 13.71
C GLU A 53 -4.53 14.12 13.52
N SER A 54 -5.73 14.04 12.91
CA SER A 54 -6.61 15.20 12.76
C SER A 54 -7.21 15.70 14.08
N ILE A 55 -7.44 14.81 15.06
CA ILE A 55 -7.77 15.22 16.42
C ILE A 55 -6.59 15.99 17.04
N VAL A 56 -5.35 15.52 16.87
CA VAL A 56 -4.17 16.22 17.39
C VAL A 56 -3.95 17.56 16.69
N GLU A 57 -4.09 17.64 15.38
CA GLU A 57 -4.02 18.88 14.62
C GLU A 57 -5.11 19.87 15.08
N SER A 58 -6.33 19.39 15.38
CA SER A 58 -7.39 20.21 16.00
C SER A 58 -6.95 20.76 17.36
N GLN A 59 -6.33 19.93 18.21
CA GLN A 59 -5.78 20.36 19.51
C GLN A 59 -4.65 21.38 19.36
N ILE A 60 -3.85 21.31 18.29
CA ILE A 60 -2.83 22.31 17.95
C ILE A 60 -3.50 23.62 17.52
N MET A 61 -4.45 23.57 16.59
CA MET A 61 -5.18 24.73 16.08
C MET A 61 -5.93 25.48 17.18
N GLU A 62 -6.58 24.75 18.08
CA GLU A 62 -7.33 25.30 19.23
C GLU A 62 -6.43 25.62 20.44
N CYS A 63 -5.20 25.08 20.45
CA CYS A 63 -4.28 25.11 21.59
C CYS A 63 -4.90 24.56 22.88
N ASN A 64 -5.64 23.46 22.73
CA ASN A 64 -6.41 22.79 23.77
C ASN A 64 -6.14 21.27 23.70
N PRO A 65 -5.58 20.63 24.74
CA PRO A 65 -5.20 21.22 26.01
C PRO A 65 -3.94 22.08 25.90
N ALA A 66 -3.76 23.03 26.82
CA ALA A 66 -2.72 24.06 26.72
C ALA A 66 -1.29 23.49 26.66
N GLU A 67 -1.07 22.30 27.23
CA GLU A 67 0.20 21.58 27.18
C GLU A 67 0.63 21.21 25.75
N VAL A 68 -0.30 21.10 24.79
CA VAL A 68 0.04 20.88 23.36
C VAL A 68 0.89 22.02 22.82
N ARG A 69 0.51 23.28 23.07
CA ARG A 69 1.30 24.44 22.62
C ARG A 69 2.69 24.44 23.25
N SER A 70 2.76 24.22 24.57
CA SER A 70 4.05 24.16 25.27
C SER A 70 4.94 22.99 24.81
N ALA A 71 4.35 21.86 24.40
CA ALA A 71 5.10 20.76 23.80
C ALA A 71 5.59 21.10 22.38
N LEU A 72 4.76 21.76 21.58
CA LEU A 72 5.09 22.21 20.22
C LEU A 72 6.28 23.16 20.23
N ASP A 73 6.23 24.19 21.08
CA ASP A 73 7.32 25.17 21.22
C ASP A 73 8.66 24.48 21.56
N ARG A 74 8.66 23.58 22.57
CA ARG A 74 9.85 22.82 23.01
C ARG A 74 10.41 21.86 21.95
N LEU A 75 9.57 21.29 21.10
CA LEU A 75 10.01 20.37 20.04
C LEU A 75 10.43 21.13 18.76
N LYS A 76 9.78 22.26 18.47
CA LYS A 76 10.18 23.18 17.40
C LYS A 76 11.56 23.80 17.66
N GLU A 77 11.87 24.18 18.90
CA GLU A 77 13.22 24.61 19.32
C GLU A 77 14.30 23.53 19.08
N LYS A 78 13.89 22.25 19.03
CA LYS A 78 14.76 21.10 18.77
C LYS A 78 14.81 20.69 17.29
N GLY A 79 14.18 21.47 16.40
CA GLY A 79 14.16 21.20 14.96
C GLY A 79 13.24 20.06 14.53
N VAL A 80 12.30 19.62 15.39
CA VAL A 80 11.30 18.60 15.04
C VAL A 80 10.28 19.20 14.08
N SER A 81 9.91 18.44 13.04
CA SER A 81 8.89 18.83 12.06
C SER A 81 7.49 18.92 12.71
N HIS A 82 6.57 19.65 12.06
CA HIS A 82 5.17 19.69 12.51
C HIS A 82 4.51 18.32 12.42
N HIS A 83 4.85 17.54 11.40
CA HIS A 83 4.36 16.19 11.19
C HIS A 83 4.85 15.22 12.28
N ALA A 84 6.17 15.09 12.51
CA ALA A 84 6.71 14.26 13.59
C ALA A 84 6.17 14.67 14.97
N PHE A 85 5.93 15.96 15.20
CA PHE A 85 5.26 16.44 16.40
C PHE A 85 3.84 15.87 16.53
N ARG A 86 3.03 15.99 15.47
CA ARG A 86 1.65 15.49 15.41
C ARG A 86 1.60 13.97 15.60
N THR A 87 2.41 13.20 14.87
CA THR A 87 2.50 11.74 15.00
C THR A 87 2.93 11.32 16.41
N THR A 88 3.88 12.04 17.02
CA THR A 88 4.31 11.77 18.40
C THR A 88 3.18 11.96 19.41
N ILE A 89 2.37 13.02 19.27
CA ILE A 89 1.20 13.22 20.14
C ILE A 89 0.08 12.24 19.80
N ALA A 90 -0.13 11.90 18.53
CA ALA A 90 -1.12 10.90 18.11
C ALA A 90 -0.83 9.54 18.75
N SER A 91 0.43 9.12 18.84
CA SER A 91 0.84 7.94 19.61
C SER A 91 0.49 8.05 21.10
N ILE A 92 0.66 9.22 21.74
CA ILE A 92 0.27 9.43 23.16
C ILE A 92 -1.25 9.36 23.33
N LEU A 93 -2.00 10.01 22.43
CA LEU A 93 -3.46 10.04 22.40
C LEU A 93 -4.02 8.62 22.23
N LEU A 94 -3.53 7.88 21.23
CA LEU A 94 -3.96 6.53 20.90
C LEU A 94 -3.70 5.55 22.06
N ASN A 95 -2.56 5.66 22.75
CA ASN A 95 -2.31 4.91 23.98
C ASN A 95 -3.32 5.22 25.10
N CYS A 96 -3.77 6.48 25.23
CA CYS A 96 -4.81 6.85 26.19
C CYS A 96 -6.19 6.36 25.75
N LEU A 97 -6.51 6.39 24.46
CA LEU A 97 -7.75 5.84 23.89
C LEU A 97 -7.83 4.33 24.07
N PHE A 98 -6.74 3.58 23.85
CA PHE A 98 -6.72 2.13 24.08
C PHE A 98 -6.95 1.76 25.55
N ASP A 99 -6.31 2.45 26.51
CA ASP A 99 -6.59 2.25 27.94
C ASP A 99 -8.06 2.55 28.29
N THR A 100 -8.62 3.61 27.69
CA THR A 100 -10.02 4.05 27.86
C THR A 100 -11.00 2.96 27.41
N LEU A 101 -10.81 2.43 26.20
CA LEU A 101 -11.65 1.39 25.61
C LEU A 101 -11.48 0.04 26.30
N LYS A 102 -10.24 -0.38 26.57
CA LYS A 102 -9.91 -1.68 27.18
C LYS A 102 -10.44 -1.81 28.61
N GLU A 103 -10.39 -0.74 29.39
CA GLU A 103 -10.91 -0.72 30.77
C GLU A 103 -12.38 -0.23 30.85
N ASN A 104 -13.00 0.12 29.71
CA ASN A 104 -14.34 0.71 29.63
C ASN A 104 -14.57 1.87 30.62
N LYS A 105 -13.63 2.82 30.63
CA LYS A 105 -13.59 3.96 31.56
C LYS A 105 -13.61 5.29 30.79
N PRO A 106 -13.91 6.43 31.44
CA PRO A 106 -13.73 7.75 30.82
C PRO A 106 -12.27 8.04 30.45
N PHE A 107 -12.07 8.87 29.42
CA PHE A 107 -10.73 9.27 28.97
C PHE A 107 -9.96 10.02 30.07
N ASP A 108 -8.75 9.57 30.38
CA ASP A 108 -7.92 10.16 31.44
C ASP A 108 -7.18 11.41 30.93
N VAL A 109 -7.91 12.53 30.90
CA VAL A 109 -7.38 13.86 30.52
C VAL A 109 -6.15 14.23 31.35
N LYS A 110 -6.11 13.87 32.65
CA LYS A 110 -4.98 14.20 33.53
C LYS A 110 -3.72 13.44 33.15
N LYS A 111 -3.85 12.16 32.81
CA LYS A 111 -2.76 11.35 32.25
C LYS A 111 -2.29 11.94 30.91
N TYR A 112 -3.22 12.27 30.02
CA TYR A 112 -2.91 12.82 28.70
C TYR A 112 -2.14 14.15 28.78
N SER A 113 -2.71 15.19 29.41
CA SER A 113 -2.05 16.49 29.62
C SER A 113 -0.66 16.35 30.26
N LYS A 114 -0.51 15.44 31.24
CA LYS A 114 0.78 15.20 31.87
C LYS A 114 1.83 14.58 30.95
N GLN A 115 1.43 13.69 30.04
CA GLN A 115 2.35 13.15 29.03
C GLN A 115 2.79 14.24 28.04
N LEU A 116 1.89 15.18 27.69
CA LEU A 116 2.22 16.36 26.88
C LEU A 116 3.14 17.35 27.60
N GLU A 117 2.89 17.63 28.88
CA GLU A 117 3.75 18.48 29.72
C GLU A 117 5.21 17.98 29.73
N MET A 118 5.40 16.66 29.77
CA MET A 118 6.70 16.02 29.77
C MET A 118 7.34 15.92 28.37
N LEU A 119 6.57 16.08 27.29
CA LEU A 119 7.04 15.92 25.92
C LEU A 119 7.98 17.06 25.50
N GLY A 120 9.17 16.72 25.00
CA GLY A 120 10.19 17.69 24.60
C GLY A 120 10.85 18.45 25.76
N ALA A 121 10.36 18.31 27.00
CA ALA A 121 10.98 18.92 28.17
C ALA A 121 12.41 18.40 28.37
N ASN A 122 13.36 19.31 28.61
CA ASN A 122 14.63 18.94 29.22
C ASN A 122 14.34 18.61 30.68
N VAL A 123 13.88 17.38 30.93
CA VAL A 123 13.76 16.84 32.29
C VAL A 123 15.18 16.62 32.81
N VAL A 124 15.80 17.71 33.27
CA VAL A 124 16.72 17.64 34.40
C VAL A 124 15.91 16.99 35.50
N ILE A 125 16.16 15.70 35.74
CA ILE A 125 15.63 15.00 36.92
C ILE A 125 16.33 15.67 38.11
N ALA A 126 15.69 16.73 38.62
CA ALA A 126 16.23 17.63 39.63
C ALA A 126 16.38 16.85 40.95
N GLY A 127 17.58 16.30 41.14
CA GLY A 127 17.82 15.21 42.08
C GLY A 127 17.36 13.87 41.50
N LYS A 128 18.27 12.90 41.37
CA LYS A 128 17.98 11.51 40.94
C LYS A 128 16.85 10.94 41.82
N VAL A 129 15.61 10.94 41.32
CA VAL A 129 14.45 10.37 42.04
C VAL A 129 14.79 8.92 42.41
N GLY A 130 14.77 8.64 43.71
CA GLY A 130 15.14 7.34 44.23
C GLY A 130 14.21 6.27 43.68
N ARG A 131 14.75 5.10 43.31
CA ARG A 131 13.96 3.97 42.74
C ARG A 131 12.71 3.62 43.58
N ASN A 132 12.72 3.92 44.88
CA ASN A 132 11.64 3.63 45.82
C ASN A 132 10.74 4.83 46.19
N GLU A 133 11.03 6.05 45.72
CA GLU A 133 10.25 7.26 46.04
C GLU A 133 8.91 7.31 45.30
N PRO A 134 7.91 8.07 45.78
CA PRO A 134 6.68 8.33 45.03
C PRO A 134 7.03 8.91 43.67
N CYS A 135 6.48 8.34 42.61
CA CYS A 135 6.89 8.74 41.28
C CYS A 135 6.36 10.14 40.90
N PRO A 136 7.18 11.00 40.24
CA PRO A 136 6.68 12.21 39.62
C PRO A 136 5.57 11.96 38.59
N CYS A 137 5.41 10.70 38.10
CA CYS A 137 4.27 10.22 37.30
C CYS A 137 2.91 10.25 38.02
N GLY A 138 2.83 10.78 39.25
CA GLY A 138 1.59 11.21 39.92
C GLY A 138 0.64 10.09 40.36
N SER A 139 0.91 8.83 39.98
CA SER A 139 0.04 7.68 40.28
C SER A 139 0.11 7.17 41.73
N GLY A 140 0.90 7.82 42.60
CA GLY A 140 1.22 7.33 43.96
C GLY A 140 2.13 6.09 44.02
N LYS A 141 2.42 5.43 42.89
CA LYS A 141 3.33 4.26 42.84
C LYS A 141 4.79 4.67 43.01
N LYS A 142 5.62 3.77 43.57
CA LYS A 142 7.08 3.93 43.64
C LYS A 142 7.68 4.10 42.24
N TYR A 143 8.71 4.93 42.08
CA TYR A 143 9.30 5.25 40.76
C TYR A 143 9.63 4.00 39.94
N LYS A 144 10.25 2.98 40.56
CA LYS A 144 10.57 1.69 39.95
C LYS A 144 9.39 0.78 39.57
N ARG A 145 8.16 1.25 39.77
CA ARG A 145 6.89 0.56 39.42
C ARG A 145 5.90 1.52 38.72
N CYS A 146 6.36 2.71 38.31
CA CYS A 146 5.57 3.75 37.62
C CYS A 146 6.22 4.04 36.26
N CYS A 147 7.42 4.64 36.30
CA CYS A 147 8.06 5.22 35.13
C CYS A 147 9.59 5.05 35.09
N ILE A 148 10.25 4.25 35.94
CA ILE A 148 11.68 3.99 35.72
C ILE A 148 11.88 3.32 34.36
N ASP A 149 11.14 2.24 34.13
CA ASP A 149 11.18 1.48 32.89
C ASP A 149 10.55 2.29 31.75
N LYS A 150 9.64 3.23 32.05
CA LYS A 150 9.01 4.12 31.04
C LYS A 150 9.86 5.34 30.66
N HIS A 151 10.81 5.76 31.49
CA HIS A 151 11.79 6.80 31.16
C HIS A 151 13.02 6.19 30.48
N GLU A 152 13.48 5.02 30.91
CA GLU A 152 14.45 4.22 30.15
C GLU A 152 13.83 3.74 28.82
N SER A 153 12.51 3.50 28.77
CA SER A 153 11.73 3.36 27.52
C SER A 153 11.23 4.67 26.90
N ASN A 154 11.72 5.83 27.33
CA ASN A 154 11.69 7.05 26.51
C ASN A 154 12.96 7.21 25.67
N LEU A 155 14.08 6.61 26.11
CA LEU A 155 15.24 6.32 25.25
C LEU A 155 15.05 5.02 24.44
N SER A 156 14.23 4.09 24.95
CA SER A 156 13.76 2.90 24.24
C SER A 156 12.26 2.92 23.93
N LEU A 157 11.80 4.04 23.36
CA LEU A 157 10.54 4.20 22.60
C LEU A 157 10.57 3.33 21.29
N LYS A 158 11.17 2.13 21.33
CA LYS A 158 11.39 1.24 20.19
C LYS A 158 10.86 -0.19 20.42
N ARG A 159 10.30 -0.52 21.60
CA ARG A 159 10.20 -1.94 22.05
C ARG A 159 8.97 -2.41 22.86
N SER A 160 7.93 -1.61 23.13
CA SER A 160 6.81 -2.09 23.99
C SER A 160 5.38 -1.85 23.50
N LEU A 161 5.22 -1.36 22.26
CA LEU A 161 4.02 -1.57 21.46
C LEU A 161 4.43 -2.44 20.26
N GLY A 162 3.47 -3.13 19.63
CA GLY A 162 3.72 -3.83 18.37
C GLY A 162 4.46 -2.91 17.40
N SER A 163 5.55 -3.41 16.84
CA SER A 163 6.59 -2.67 16.12
C SER A 163 6.07 -1.56 15.19
N GLN A 164 6.39 -0.29 15.53
CA GLN A 164 6.72 0.89 14.67
C GLN A 164 6.17 2.24 15.14
N ALA A 165 5.15 2.29 16.00
CA ALA A 165 4.38 3.53 16.25
C ALA A 165 5.02 4.62 17.14
N ILE A 166 6.33 4.91 17.01
CA ILE A 166 6.95 6.06 17.69
C ILE A 166 8.01 6.78 16.82
N ALA A 167 7.70 8.02 16.46
CA ALA A 167 8.55 8.97 15.74
C ALA A 167 9.06 8.48 14.37
N ASP A 168 8.24 7.72 13.66
CA ASP A 168 8.34 7.59 12.20
C ASP A 168 7.19 8.37 11.57
N GLU A 169 7.51 9.36 10.72
CA GLU A 169 6.54 10.12 9.92
C GLU A 169 5.96 9.26 8.78
N LYS A 170 6.50 8.06 8.56
CA LYS A 170 6.07 7.15 7.50
C LYS A 170 4.89 6.30 7.95
N LEU A 171 3.76 6.48 7.28
CA LEU A 171 2.74 5.45 7.19
C LEU A 171 3.22 4.40 6.18
N ILE A 172 3.26 3.12 6.59
CA ILE A 172 3.64 2.00 5.71
C ILE A 172 2.48 0.99 5.77
N LEU A 173 1.79 0.80 4.64
CA LEU A 173 0.65 -0.11 4.53
C LEU A 173 1.03 -1.50 4.01
N GLY A 174 2.29 -1.71 3.62
CA GLY A 174 2.82 -3.00 3.21
C GLY A 174 4.22 -2.86 2.60
N SER A 175 4.68 -3.91 1.92
CA SER A 175 5.96 -3.92 1.20
C SER A 175 5.98 -5.02 0.15
N GLY A 176 6.79 -4.87 -0.89
CA GLY A 176 7.13 -5.93 -1.85
C GLY A 176 6.89 -5.58 -3.32
N HIS A 177 6.13 -4.52 -3.63
CA HIS A 177 5.80 -4.17 -5.02
C HIS A 177 6.81 -3.17 -5.62
N TYR A 178 7.13 -2.11 -4.88
CA TYR A 178 8.13 -1.11 -5.26
C TYR A 178 9.39 -1.18 -4.38
N ALA A 179 9.25 -1.60 -3.11
CA ALA A 179 10.37 -1.70 -2.20
C ALA A 179 10.24 -2.82 -1.16
N THR A 180 11.39 -3.27 -0.65
CA THR A 180 11.44 -4.16 0.51
C THR A 180 11.07 -3.40 1.78
N PHE A 181 10.56 -4.13 2.77
CA PHE A 181 10.25 -3.57 4.10
C PHE A 181 11.46 -2.87 4.74
N ASP A 182 12.67 -3.42 4.59
CA ASP A 182 13.91 -2.82 5.10
C ASP A 182 14.24 -1.47 4.43
N TYR A 183 14.03 -1.36 3.11
CA TYR A 183 14.17 -0.07 2.41
C TYR A 183 13.15 0.95 2.94
N LEU A 184 11.87 0.57 3.04
CA LEU A 184 10.80 1.45 3.51
C LEU A 184 11.03 1.90 4.96
N GLN A 185 11.52 1.02 5.83
CA GLN A 185 11.88 1.37 7.21
C GLN A 185 13.08 2.32 7.31
N ASN A 186 14.06 2.25 6.41
CA ASN A 186 15.29 3.05 6.50
C ASN A 186 15.32 4.29 5.60
N THR A 187 14.42 4.41 4.61
CA THR A 187 14.36 5.59 3.74
C THR A 187 13.75 6.81 4.45
N ARG A 188 13.83 7.99 3.81
CA ARG A 188 13.32 9.26 4.34
C ARG A 188 11.78 9.33 4.25
N PRO A 189 11.09 10.11 5.10
CA PRO A 189 9.64 10.27 5.01
C PRO A 189 9.13 10.89 3.71
N ASP A 190 9.96 11.70 3.04
CA ASP A 190 9.68 12.34 1.76
C ASP A 190 10.03 11.47 0.54
N ASP A 191 10.33 10.19 0.73
CA ASP A 191 10.60 9.26 -0.37
C ASP A 191 9.29 8.86 -1.10
N PRO A 192 9.13 9.19 -2.40
CA PRO A 192 7.91 8.91 -3.14
C PRO A 192 7.61 7.41 -3.26
N VAL A 193 8.60 6.52 -3.10
CA VAL A 193 8.40 5.06 -3.15
C VAL A 193 7.44 4.58 -2.06
N ILE A 194 7.38 5.27 -0.92
CA ILE A 194 6.41 4.98 0.15
C ILE A 194 4.97 5.19 -0.34
N LEU A 195 4.72 6.29 -1.06
CA LEU A 195 3.41 6.61 -1.62
C LEU A 195 3.01 5.60 -2.69
N LEU A 196 3.97 5.16 -3.52
CA LEU A 196 3.74 4.15 -4.56
C LEU A 196 3.38 2.78 -3.96
N GLU A 197 4.15 2.33 -2.96
CA GLU A 197 3.88 1.08 -2.26
C GLU A 197 2.51 1.13 -1.56
N ASN A 198 2.23 2.19 -0.79
CA ASN A 198 0.96 2.31 -0.06
C ASN A 198 -0.25 2.28 -1.01
N ARG A 199 -0.20 3.00 -2.14
CA ARG A 199 -1.26 2.98 -3.16
C ARG A 199 -1.47 1.61 -3.80
N CYS A 200 -0.43 0.79 -3.94
CA CYS A 200 -0.57 -0.59 -4.42
C CYS A 200 -1.37 -1.45 -3.42
N HIS A 201 -1.04 -1.38 -2.12
CA HIS A 201 -1.80 -2.09 -1.07
C HIS A 201 -3.22 -1.53 -0.89
N ILE A 202 -3.43 -0.22 -1.09
CA ILE A 202 -4.76 0.41 -1.13
C ILE A 202 -5.57 -0.09 -2.32
N SER A 203 -4.97 -0.14 -3.51
CA SER A 203 -5.63 -0.63 -4.73
C SER A 203 -6.15 -2.06 -4.52
N ARG A 204 -5.25 -2.96 -4.10
CA ARG A 204 -5.59 -4.35 -3.78
C ARG A 204 -6.68 -4.46 -2.71
N TYR A 205 -6.61 -3.65 -1.65
CA TYR A 205 -7.63 -3.65 -0.61
C TYR A 205 -9.00 -3.20 -1.14
N LEU A 206 -9.04 -2.19 -2.02
CA LEU A 206 -10.28 -1.73 -2.64
C LEU A 206 -10.85 -2.79 -3.59
N GLU A 207 -10.02 -3.45 -4.39
CA GLU A 207 -10.39 -4.57 -5.27
C GLU A 207 -11.00 -5.73 -4.46
N GLU A 208 -10.33 -6.18 -3.39
CA GLU A 208 -10.80 -7.24 -2.50
C GLU A 208 -12.11 -6.89 -1.75
N ASN A 209 -12.46 -5.59 -1.66
CA ASN A 209 -13.73 -5.11 -1.09
C ASN A 209 -14.79 -4.78 -2.16
N GLY A 210 -14.53 -5.04 -3.45
CA GLY A 210 -15.45 -4.80 -4.56
C GLY A 210 -15.53 -3.35 -5.04
N ASP A 211 -14.56 -2.50 -4.68
CA ASP A 211 -14.45 -1.12 -5.15
C ASP A 211 -13.42 -1.03 -6.29
N LEU A 212 -13.81 -1.56 -7.46
CA LEU A 212 -12.93 -1.66 -8.64
C LEU A 212 -12.52 -0.29 -9.17
N GLU A 213 -13.42 0.69 -9.19
CA GLU A 213 -13.10 2.08 -9.59
C GLU A 213 -12.06 2.68 -8.63
N GLY A 214 -12.19 2.47 -7.32
CA GLY A 214 -11.20 2.89 -6.34
C GLY A 214 -9.84 2.20 -6.53
N ALA A 215 -9.85 0.89 -6.82
CA ALA A 215 -8.64 0.13 -7.09
C ALA A 215 -7.91 0.65 -8.34
N TYR A 216 -8.63 0.87 -9.43
CA TYR A 216 -8.12 1.44 -10.68
C TYR A 216 -7.51 2.83 -10.47
N LEU A 217 -8.24 3.74 -9.80
CA LEU A 217 -7.79 5.11 -9.57
C LEU A 217 -6.50 5.18 -8.73
N ALA A 218 -6.32 4.29 -7.74
CA ALA A 218 -5.08 4.20 -6.97
C ALA A 218 -3.85 3.86 -7.84
N LEU A 219 -4.02 2.98 -8.84
CA LEU A 219 -2.95 2.60 -9.77
C LEU A 219 -2.68 3.71 -10.79
N LYS A 220 -3.72 4.44 -11.23
CA LYS A 220 -3.54 5.65 -12.05
C LYS A 220 -2.74 6.74 -11.32
N GLU A 221 -2.99 6.97 -10.03
CA GLU A 221 -2.16 7.88 -9.22
C GLU A 221 -0.69 7.46 -9.15
N ASN A 222 -0.38 6.16 -9.16
CA ASN A 222 1.00 5.67 -9.25
C ASN A 222 1.63 5.94 -10.62
N ILE A 223 0.89 5.76 -11.70
CA ILE A 223 1.36 6.09 -13.06
C ILE A 223 1.64 7.59 -13.16
N ASP A 224 0.74 8.46 -12.70
CA ASP A 224 0.93 9.92 -12.72
C ASP A 224 2.10 10.39 -11.84
N SER A 225 2.27 9.76 -10.67
CA SER A 225 3.40 10.01 -9.77
C SER A 225 4.73 9.60 -10.42
N THR A 226 4.79 8.42 -11.04
CA THR A 226 6.03 7.89 -11.66
C THR A 226 6.40 8.60 -12.96
N MET A 227 5.41 9.04 -13.76
CA MET A 227 5.64 9.94 -14.89
C MET A 227 6.26 11.26 -14.43
N SER A 228 5.73 11.85 -13.34
CA SER A 228 6.21 13.11 -12.76
C SER A 228 7.64 12.99 -12.19
N LEU A 229 8.03 11.81 -11.70
CA LEU A 229 9.41 11.49 -11.27
C LEU A 229 10.38 11.22 -12.44
N GLY A 230 9.88 10.99 -13.66
CA GLY A 230 10.69 10.63 -14.83
C GLY A 230 11.39 9.27 -14.74
N ASN A 231 11.05 8.43 -13.75
CA ASN A 231 11.71 7.15 -13.53
C ASN A 231 11.04 6.04 -14.35
N LYS A 232 11.63 5.70 -15.49
CA LYS A 232 11.13 4.66 -16.40
C LYS A 232 10.95 3.28 -15.76
N GLY A 233 11.76 2.93 -14.76
CA GLY A 233 11.64 1.65 -14.05
C GLY A 233 10.38 1.61 -13.19
N LEU A 234 10.18 2.63 -12.35
CA LEU A 234 8.97 2.74 -11.52
C LEU A 234 7.71 2.90 -12.38
N LEU A 235 7.79 3.64 -13.49
CA LEU A 235 6.68 3.80 -14.44
C LEU A 235 6.28 2.46 -15.08
N LYS A 236 7.28 1.63 -15.44
CA LYS A 236 7.03 0.28 -15.95
C LYS A 236 6.34 -0.59 -14.92
N ASN A 237 6.81 -0.60 -13.67
CA ASN A 237 6.14 -1.32 -12.57
C ASN A 237 4.70 -0.84 -12.39
N ALA A 238 4.44 0.47 -12.39
CA ALA A 238 3.09 1.04 -12.23
C ALA A 238 2.11 0.62 -13.35
N TYR A 239 2.59 0.50 -14.59
CA TYR A 239 1.77 -0.08 -15.67
C TYR A 239 1.63 -1.61 -15.57
N GLN A 240 2.60 -2.33 -15.00
CA GLN A 240 2.49 -3.78 -14.74
C GLN A 240 1.45 -4.06 -13.64
N ASP A 241 1.42 -3.25 -12.58
CA ASP A 241 0.39 -3.34 -11.53
C ASP A 241 -1.01 -3.06 -12.12
N LEU A 242 -1.15 -2.02 -12.94
CA LEU A 242 -2.41 -1.73 -13.65
C LEU A 242 -2.81 -2.87 -14.59
N LEU A 243 -1.88 -3.44 -15.36
CA LEU A 243 -2.17 -4.54 -16.25
C LEU A 243 -2.65 -5.79 -15.49
N HIS A 244 -2.05 -6.09 -14.33
CA HIS A 244 -2.50 -7.18 -13.48
C HIS A 244 -3.94 -6.98 -12.98
N PHE A 245 -4.26 -5.77 -12.50
CA PHE A 245 -5.63 -5.40 -12.13
C PHE A 245 -6.62 -5.55 -13.30
N CYS A 246 -6.26 -5.06 -14.49
CA CYS A 246 -7.11 -5.16 -15.68
C CYS A 246 -7.34 -6.61 -16.12
N PHE A 247 -6.37 -7.53 -15.91
CA PHE A 247 -6.56 -8.95 -16.17
C PHE A 247 -7.51 -9.63 -15.18
N ASN A 248 -7.41 -9.30 -13.89
CA ASN A 248 -8.31 -9.82 -12.87
C ASN A 248 -9.77 -9.37 -13.11
N ASN A 249 -9.94 -8.17 -13.69
CA ASN A 249 -11.23 -7.51 -13.88
C ASN A 249 -11.56 -7.26 -15.36
N ALA A 250 -11.14 -8.18 -16.24
CA ALA A 250 -11.19 -8.00 -17.71
C ALA A 250 -12.61 -7.83 -18.29
N ASP A 251 -13.65 -8.26 -17.56
CA ASP A 251 -15.05 -8.04 -17.96
C ASP A 251 -15.44 -6.54 -17.95
N GLU A 252 -14.74 -5.71 -17.17
CA GLU A 252 -14.97 -4.26 -17.06
C GLU A 252 -13.76 -3.43 -17.56
N TYR A 253 -12.52 -3.93 -17.41
CA TYR A 253 -11.27 -3.15 -17.61
C TYR A 253 -10.34 -3.66 -18.73
N ALA A 254 -10.83 -4.46 -19.67
CA ALA A 254 -10.00 -4.97 -20.78
C ALA A 254 -9.47 -3.88 -21.72
N GLU A 255 -10.19 -2.77 -21.90
CA GLU A 255 -9.74 -1.66 -22.76
C GLU A 255 -8.54 -0.93 -22.13
N GLU A 256 -8.63 -0.60 -20.84
CA GLU A 256 -7.54 -0.02 -20.06
C GLU A 256 -6.34 -0.95 -19.92
N GLY A 257 -6.56 -2.28 -19.91
CA GLY A 257 -5.48 -3.27 -19.98
C GLY A 257 -4.72 -3.20 -21.31
N ILE A 258 -5.41 -2.99 -22.43
CA ILE A 258 -4.79 -2.79 -23.73
C ILE A 258 -4.01 -1.46 -23.77
N GLU A 259 -4.56 -0.37 -23.22
CA GLU A 259 -3.85 0.92 -23.08
C GLU A 259 -2.58 0.80 -22.23
N ALA A 260 -2.63 0.02 -21.14
CA ALA A 260 -1.48 -0.26 -20.28
C ALA A 260 -0.40 -1.04 -21.04
N ILE A 261 -0.77 -2.03 -21.85
CA ILE A 261 0.17 -2.75 -22.73
C ILE A 261 0.80 -1.82 -23.76
N GLU A 262 0.03 -0.97 -24.42
CA GLU A 262 0.55 0.00 -25.39
C GLU A 262 1.52 1.00 -24.76
N SER A 263 1.34 1.30 -23.47
CA SER A 263 2.26 2.11 -22.66
C SER A 263 3.50 1.33 -22.18
N LEU A 264 3.40 0.01 -21.98
CA LEU A 264 4.50 -0.88 -21.58
C LEU A 264 5.44 -1.23 -22.73
N LEU A 265 4.93 -1.38 -23.95
CA LEU A 265 5.73 -1.78 -25.12
C LEU A 265 6.95 -0.84 -25.36
N PRO A 266 6.84 0.50 -25.31
CA PRO A 266 7.98 1.42 -25.41
C PRO A 266 8.93 1.43 -24.20
N LEU A 267 8.52 0.84 -23.06
CA LEU A 267 9.32 0.67 -21.84
C LEU A 267 9.99 -0.72 -21.77
N SER A 268 9.72 -1.57 -22.75
CA SER A 268 10.18 -2.95 -22.84
C SER A 268 11.33 -3.10 -23.82
N SER A 269 12.20 -4.09 -23.61
CA SER A 269 13.42 -4.25 -24.41
C SER A 269 13.88 -5.69 -24.65
N GLY A 270 13.22 -6.68 -24.06
CA GLY A 270 13.42 -8.10 -24.36
C GLY A 270 12.42 -8.63 -25.38
N GLU A 271 12.86 -9.56 -26.24
CA GLU A 271 11.97 -10.22 -27.21
C GLU A 271 10.83 -10.96 -26.50
N ASP A 272 11.14 -11.76 -25.47
CA ASP A 272 10.15 -12.47 -24.66
C ASP A 272 9.13 -11.50 -24.01
N GLU A 273 9.61 -10.41 -23.42
CA GLU A 273 8.77 -9.41 -22.75
C GLU A 273 7.78 -8.73 -23.71
N ILE A 274 8.27 -8.30 -24.88
CA ILE A 274 7.43 -7.73 -25.94
C ILE A 274 6.45 -8.79 -26.46
N GLY A 275 6.89 -10.03 -26.61
CA GLY A 275 6.06 -11.16 -27.01
C GLY A 275 4.91 -11.44 -26.04
N TYR A 276 5.21 -11.55 -24.74
CA TYR A 276 4.20 -11.76 -23.70
C TYR A 276 3.16 -10.65 -23.72
N LEU A 277 3.58 -9.38 -23.70
CA LEU A 277 2.67 -8.22 -23.76
C LEU A 277 1.75 -8.25 -25.00
N ARG A 278 2.21 -8.74 -26.14
CA ARG A 278 1.38 -8.85 -27.35
C ARG A 278 0.42 -10.04 -27.31
N CYS A 279 0.82 -11.17 -26.75
CA CYS A 279 -0.12 -12.27 -26.47
C CYS A 279 -1.18 -11.83 -25.46
N ASP A 280 -0.78 -11.13 -24.40
CA ASP A 280 -1.65 -10.56 -23.38
C ASP A 280 -2.67 -9.58 -24.01
N LYS A 281 -2.25 -8.75 -24.97
CA LYS A 281 -3.15 -7.88 -25.75
C LYS A 281 -4.16 -8.67 -26.57
N ALA A 282 -3.73 -9.74 -27.24
CA ALA A 282 -4.61 -10.59 -28.03
C ALA A 282 -5.66 -11.29 -27.14
N ASP A 283 -5.27 -11.73 -25.95
CA ASP A 283 -6.18 -12.36 -24.99
C ASP A 283 -7.21 -11.35 -24.43
N LEU A 284 -6.82 -10.11 -24.15
CA LEU A 284 -7.76 -9.04 -23.78
C LEU A 284 -8.73 -8.68 -24.92
N LEU A 285 -8.24 -8.59 -26.17
CA LEU A 285 -9.10 -8.41 -27.35
C LEU A 285 -10.11 -9.56 -27.48
N ALA A 286 -9.71 -10.79 -27.19
CA ALA A 286 -10.59 -11.95 -27.19
C ALA A 286 -11.68 -11.85 -26.10
N LYS A 287 -11.33 -11.40 -24.88
CA LYS A 287 -12.30 -11.12 -23.81
C LYS A 287 -13.33 -10.06 -24.20
N MET A 288 -12.91 -9.03 -24.94
CA MET A 288 -13.81 -8.03 -25.53
C MET A 288 -14.62 -8.54 -26.75
N ASN A 289 -14.57 -9.84 -27.07
CA ASN A 289 -15.18 -10.45 -28.26
C ASN A 289 -14.67 -9.86 -29.60
N LYS A 290 -13.49 -9.21 -29.61
CA LYS A 290 -12.81 -8.66 -30.80
C LYS A 290 -11.92 -9.73 -31.46
N ILE A 291 -12.52 -10.87 -31.80
CA ILE A 291 -11.83 -12.07 -32.28
C ILE A 291 -10.93 -11.79 -33.49
N ASP A 292 -11.42 -11.05 -34.49
CA ASP A 292 -10.63 -10.70 -35.70
C ASP A 292 -9.38 -9.85 -35.38
N GLU A 293 -9.44 -9.03 -34.32
CA GLU A 293 -8.30 -8.21 -33.87
C GLU A 293 -7.28 -9.07 -33.10
N ALA A 294 -7.74 -10.00 -32.27
CA ALA A 294 -6.89 -10.97 -31.57
C ALA A 294 -6.12 -11.88 -32.54
N GLU A 295 -6.81 -12.49 -33.52
CA GLU A 295 -6.18 -13.31 -34.58
C GLU A 295 -5.14 -12.51 -35.37
N LYS A 296 -5.44 -11.23 -35.65
CA LYS A 296 -4.53 -10.33 -36.37
C LYS A 296 -3.27 -10.00 -35.55
N GLU A 297 -3.39 -9.81 -34.24
CA GLU A 297 -2.24 -9.58 -33.36
C GLU A 297 -1.35 -10.84 -33.29
N PHE A 298 -1.92 -12.03 -33.06
CA PHE A 298 -1.16 -13.29 -33.13
C PHE A 298 -0.47 -13.48 -34.50
N GLY A 299 -1.17 -13.20 -35.60
CA GLY A 299 -0.60 -13.24 -36.95
C GLY A 299 0.56 -12.25 -37.15
N ALA A 300 0.51 -11.08 -36.52
CA ALA A 300 1.60 -10.12 -36.53
C ALA A 300 2.81 -10.60 -35.70
N ILE A 301 2.58 -11.17 -34.51
CA ILE A 301 3.63 -11.81 -33.69
C ILE A 301 4.35 -12.90 -34.50
N PHE A 302 3.63 -13.80 -35.17
CA PHE A 302 4.24 -14.90 -35.95
C PHE A 302 5.08 -14.41 -37.13
N LYS A 303 4.75 -13.25 -37.70
CA LYS A 303 5.47 -12.64 -38.82
C LYS A 303 6.73 -11.90 -38.36
N GLU A 304 6.66 -11.22 -37.22
CA GLU A 304 7.71 -10.35 -36.71
C GLU A 304 8.70 -11.11 -35.82
N MET A 305 8.24 -12.17 -35.14
CA MET A 305 8.98 -13.00 -34.19
C MET A 305 8.89 -14.49 -34.56
N PRO A 306 9.34 -14.89 -35.78
CA PRO A 306 9.04 -16.22 -36.33
C PRO A 306 9.62 -17.38 -35.52
N GLU A 307 10.79 -17.22 -34.92
CA GLU A 307 11.45 -18.26 -34.09
C GLU A 307 11.02 -18.21 -32.62
N TRP A 308 10.24 -17.19 -32.19
CA TRP A 308 9.66 -17.14 -30.85
C TRP A 308 8.47 -18.11 -30.77
N HIS A 309 8.77 -19.38 -30.49
CA HIS A 309 7.78 -20.46 -30.55
C HIS A 309 6.74 -20.41 -29.41
N PHE A 310 7.02 -19.71 -28.31
CA PHE A 310 6.06 -19.53 -27.20
C PHE A 310 4.76 -18.85 -27.64
N ALA A 311 4.80 -17.91 -28.61
CA ALA A 311 3.59 -17.30 -29.19
C ALA A 311 2.59 -18.34 -29.73
N ARG A 312 3.09 -19.44 -30.30
CA ARG A 312 2.24 -20.49 -30.88
C ARG A 312 1.64 -21.38 -29.80
N TYR A 313 2.32 -21.54 -28.66
CA TYR A 313 1.75 -22.17 -27.47
C TYR A 313 0.62 -21.30 -26.90
N ARG A 314 0.85 -19.99 -26.69
CA ARG A 314 -0.21 -19.04 -26.29
C ARG A 314 -1.39 -19.03 -27.26
N TYR A 315 -1.13 -19.04 -28.56
CA TYR A 315 -2.18 -19.11 -29.57
C TYR A 315 -3.00 -20.41 -29.49
N ALA A 316 -2.39 -21.55 -29.17
CA ALA A 316 -3.14 -22.79 -28.97
C ALA A 316 -4.07 -22.72 -27.74
N LEU A 317 -3.67 -22.04 -26.67
CA LEU A 317 -4.55 -21.78 -25.52
C LEU A 317 -5.73 -20.87 -25.92
N TYR A 318 -5.44 -19.76 -26.61
CA TYR A 318 -6.46 -18.87 -27.16
C TYR A 318 -7.45 -19.60 -28.11
N LEU A 319 -6.97 -20.53 -28.94
CA LEU A 319 -7.82 -21.37 -29.79
C LEU A 319 -8.70 -22.32 -28.96
N GLU A 320 -8.23 -22.83 -27.83
CA GLU A 320 -9.06 -23.62 -26.89
C GLU A 320 -10.16 -22.77 -26.27
N ASP A 321 -9.79 -21.63 -25.69
CA ASP A 321 -10.71 -20.69 -25.02
C ASP A 321 -11.78 -20.12 -25.96
N THR A 322 -11.46 -19.97 -27.25
CA THR A 322 -12.41 -19.58 -28.30
C THR A 322 -13.18 -20.76 -28.94
N GLY A 323 -13.06 -21.97 -28.39
CA GLY A 323 -13.82 -23.16 -28.79
C GLY A 323 -13.28 -23.90 -30.01
N LYS A 324 -12.14 -23.48 -30.58
CA LYS A 324 -11.47 -24.09 -31.74
C LYS A 324 -10.50 -25.21 -31.31
N LYS A 325 -10.95 -26.09 -30.41
CA LYS A 325 -10.12 -27.15 -29.78
C LYS A 325 -9.33 -28.03 -30.77
N ASN A 326 -9.90 -28.38 -31.93
CA ASN A 326 -9.19 -29.17 -32.94
C ASN A 326 -8.02 -28.41 -33.56
N ASP A 327 -8.16 -27.10 -33.77
CA ASP A 327 -7.10 -26.25 -34.31
C ASP A 327 -6.00 -26.04 -33.26
N ALA A 328 -6.37 -25.87 -31.99
CA ALA A 328 -5.43 -25.85 -30.87
C ALA A 328 -4.56 -27.13 -30.83
N ILE A 329 -5.19 -28.30 -30.87
CA ILE A 329 -4.50 -29.60 -30.93
C ILE A 329 -3.58 -29.69 -32.15
N ALA A 330 -3.98 -29.17 -33.31
CA ALA A 330 -3.14 -29.15 -34.50
C ALA A 330 -1.88 -28.26 -34.32
N VAL A 331 -2.01 -27.09 -33.71
CA VAL A 331 -0.87 -26.20 -33.39
C VAL A 331 0.09 -26.84 -32.38
N LEU A 332 -0.43 -27.48 -31.32
CA LEU A 332 0.40 -28.17 -30.33
C LEU A 332 1.17 -29.35 -30.94
N ASN A 333 0.53 -30.14 -31.81
CA ASN A 333 1.23 -31.20 -32.55
C ASN A 333 2.33 -30.68 -33.47
N GLN A 334 2.15 -29.51 -34.10
CA GLN A 334 3.21 -28.85 -34.86
C GLN A 334 4.39 -28.46 -33.96
N LEU A 335 4.14 -27.92 -32.76
CA LEU A 335 5.19 -27.61 -31.78
C LEU A 335 5.96 -28.84 -31.32
N ILE A 336 5.27 -29.96 -31.03
CA ILE A 336 5.91 -31.25 -30.72
C ILE A 336 6.83 -31.71 -31.86
N SER A 337 6.44 -31.51 -33.13
CA SER A 337 7.25 -31.90 -34.29
C SER A 337 8.60 -31.16 -34.39
N ILE A 338 8.68 -29.96 -33.82
CA ILE A 338 9.89 -29.12 -33.77
C ILE A 338 10.50 -29.02 -32.36
N LYS A 339 10.28 -30.02 -31.49
CA LYS A 339 10.73 -30.03 -30.08
C LYS A 339 12.21 -29.64 -29.84
N ASN A 340 13.08 -29.81 -30.84
CA ASN A 340 14.50 -29.42 -30.77
C ASN A 340 14.75 -27.90 -30.91
N LYS A 341 13.72 -27.12 -31.23
CA LYS A 341 13.71 -25.65 -31.22
C LYS A 341 13.02 -25.04 -29.99
N LEU A 342 12.30 -25.84 -29.21
CA LEU A 342 11.64 -25.36 -27.99
C LEU A 342 12.63 -25.38 -26.84
N ASP A 343 12.52 -24.40 -25.94
CA ASP A 343 13.07 -24.53 -24.60
C ASP A 343 12.32 -25.62 -23.82
N LYS A 344 12.91 -26.03 -22.69
CA LYS A 344 12.39 -27.15 -21.90
C LYS A 344 11.01 -26.87 -21.32
N ASP A 345 10.74 -25.63 -20.91
CA ASP A 345 9.55 -25.29 -20.13
C ASP A 345 8.34 -25.13 -21.07
N THR A 346 8.52 -24.49 -22.22
CA THR A 346 7.55 -24.49 -23.32
C THR A 346 7.24 -25.91 -23.80
N TYR A 347 8.25 -26.79 -23.95
CA TYR A 347 8.00 -28.17 -24.37
C TYR A 347 7.14 -28.94 -23.36
N ASN A 348 7.42 -28.83 -22.05
CA ASN A 348 6.62 -29.49 -21.02
C ASN A 348 5.18 -28.96 -21.01
N ALA A 349 4.99 -27.65 -21.08
CA ALA A 349 3.68 -27.01 -21.11
C ALA A 349 2.85 -27.42 -22.34
N VAL A 350 3.48 -27.52 -23.52
CA VAL A 350 2.84 -28.04 -24.74
C VAL A 350 2.38 -29.49 -24.56
N VAL A 351 3.18 -30.35 -23.92
CA VAL A 351 2.81 -31.77 -23.67
C VAL A 351 1.64 -31.85 -22.69
N GLU A 352 1.72 -31.20 -21.54
CA GLU A 352 0.68 -31.21 -20.49
C GLU A 352 -0.68 -30.73 -21.03
N VAL A 353 -0.68 -29.63 -21.78
CA VAL A 353 -1.89 -29.07 -22.40
C VAL A 353 -2.45 -30.01 -23.48
N LEU A 354 -1.59 -30.62 -24.30
CA LEU A 354 -2.01 -31.54 -25.35
C LEU A 354 -2.62 -32.84 -24.78
N GLU A 355 -2.05 -33.38 -23.70
CA GLU A 355 -2.60 -34.55 -22.99
C GLU A 355 -3.98 -34.22 -22.41
N ARG A 356 -4.12 -33.12 -21.65
CA ARG A 356 -5.40 -32.62 -21.12
C ARG A 356 -6.47 -32.43 -22.21
N MET A 357 -6.10 -31.90 -23.37
CA MET A 357 -7.01 -31.71 -24.50
C MET A 357 -7.46 -33.03 -25.14
N GLN A 358 -6.66 -34.10 -25.10
CA GLN A 358 -7.00 -35.40 -25.68
C GLN A 358 -7.86 -36.27 -24.76
N GLU A 359 -7.83 -36.02 -23.45
CA GLU A 359 -8.64 -36.71 -22.44
C GLU A 359 -10.06 -36.13 -22.26
N SER A 360 -10.31 -34.92 -22.79
CA SER A 360 -11.56 -34.16 -22.69
C SER A 360 -12.37 -34.09 -23.99
#